data_AF-A0A2G9MB39-F1
#
_entry.id   AF-A0A2G9MB39-F1
#
_cell.length_a   1.000
_cell.length_b   1.000
_cell.length_c   1.000
_cell.angle_alpha   90.00
_cell.angle_beta   90.00
_cell.angle_gamma   90.00
#
_symmetry.space_group_name_H-M   'P 1'
#
loop_
_entity.id
_entity.type
_entity.pdbx_description
1 polymer ?
#
loop_
_entity_poly.entity_id
_entity_poly.type
_entity_poly.pdbx_seq_one_letter_code
_entity_poly.pdbx_strand_id
1 'polypeptide(L)'
;MTENLALFVGCVISEILPELELASRRLLAKLGIKTIDLNFGCCPSKQVVAALDYENWLLIAAKNLAMAEEAKADIISLCNGCTQTLKEANYALSNDPEKLKWANTRLKGIGRSYNLKV
;
A
#
# COMPACT_ATOMS: atom_id res chain seq x y z
N MET A 1 -4.57 16.67 2.36
CA MET A 1 -4.67 15.73 3.49
C MET A 1 -6.07 15.20 3.47
N THR A 2 -6.25 13.96 3.03
CA THR A 2 -7.58 13.34 3.09
C THR A 2 -7.92 13.04 4.55
N GLU A 3 -9.19 13.14 4.93
CA GLU A 3 -9.65 12.83 6.30
C GLU A 3 -9.74 11.32 6.58
N ASN A 4 -9.36 10.48 5.61
CA ASN A 4 -9.50 9.03 5.65
C ASN A 4 -8.14 8.35 5.55
N LEU A 5 -7.78 7.55 6.56
CA LEU A 5 -6.55 6.76 6.58
C LEU A 5 -6.86 5.27 6.48
N ALA A 6 -6.22 4.56 5.56
CA ALA A 6 -6.27 3.10 5.48
C ALA A 6 -5.08 2.49 6.24
N LEU A 7 -5.35 1.63 7.23
CA LEU A 7 -4.30 0.97 8.00
C LEU A 7 -3.75 -0.22 7.20
N PHE A 8 -2.50 -0.11 6.76
CA PHE A 8 -1.76 -1.19 6.11
C PHE A 8 -0.97 -1.96 7.18
N VAL A 9 -1.54 -3.07 7.64
CA VAL A 9 -0.93 -3.92 8.68
C VAL A 9 0.24 -4.76 8.14
N GLY A 10 0.19 -5.14 6.86
CA GLY A 10 1.19 -6.02 6.25
C GLY A 10 1.14 -7.45 6.80
N CYS A 11 2.03 -8.32 6.31
CA CYS A 11 1.95 -9.76 6.60
C CYS A 11 2.39 -10.14 8.01
N VAL A 12 3.53 -9.61 8.50
CA VAL A 12 4.09 -10.02 9.80
C VAL A 12 3.21 -9.58 10.97
N ILE A 13 2.66 -8.38 10.93
CA ILE A 13 1.83 -7.87 12.03
C ILE A 13 0.50 -8.62 12.07
N SER A 14 -0.11 -8.87 10.91
CA SER A 14 -1.37 -9.63 10.82
C SER A 14 -1.22 -11.07 11.33
N GLU A 15 -0.17 -11.77 10.89
CA GLU A 15 -0.06 -13.23 11.10
C GLU A 15 0.79 -13.64 12.31
N ILE A 16 1.74 -12.80 12.72
CA ILE A 16 2.75 -13.18 13.74
C ILE A 16 2.65 -12.29 14.99
N LEU A 17 2.36 -11.00 14.83
CA LEU A 17 2.36 -10.01 15.92
C LEU A 17 1.04 -9.21 16.01
N PRO A 18 -0.13 -9.86 16.13
CA PRO A 18 -1.44 -9.20 16.11
C PRO A 18 -1.64 -8.22 17.28
N GLU A 19 -0.89 -8.38 18.37
CA GLU A 19 -0.88 -7.45 19.50
C GLU A 19 -0.38 -6.06 19.12
N LEU A 20 0.52 -5.95 18.13
CA LEU A 20 0.97 -4.65 17.62
C LEU A 20 -0.16 -3.93 16.90
N GLU A 21 -0.95 -4.64 16.09
CA GLU A 21 -2.13 -4.05 15.45
C GLU A 21 -3.13 -3.55 16.50
N LEU A 22 -3.45 -4.39 17.50
CA LEU A 22 -4.36 -4.01 18.58
C LEU A 22 -3.88 -2.78 19.35
N ALA A 23 -2.60 -2.74 19.71
CA ALA A 23 -2.00 -1.62 20.43
C ALA A 23 -2.02 -0.34 19.58
N SER A 24 -1.68 -0.43 18.30
CA SER A 24 -1.68 0.70 17.38
C SER A 24 -3.08 1.25 17.14
N ARG A 25 -4.10 0.40 16.95
CA ARG A 25 -5.50 0.86 16.82
C ARG A 25 -5.98 1.60 18.06
N ARG A 26 -5.65 1.11 19.26
CA ARG A 26 -5.96 1.78 20.53
C ARG A 26 -5.27 3.13 20.65
N LEU A 27 -4.00 3.21 20.24
CA LEU A 27 -3.25 4.47 20.24
C LEU A 27 -3.85 5.48 19.27
N LEU A 28 -4.12 5.07 18.02
CA LEU A 28 -4.71 5.93 16.99
C LEU A 28 -6.08 6.46 17.44
N ALA A 29 -6.93 5.60 18.03
CA ALA A 29 -8.21 6.01 18.59
C ALA A 29 -8.08 7.06 19.70
N LYS A 30 -7.10 6.90 20.61
CA LYS A 30 -6.81 7.91 21.66
C LYS A 30 -6.34 9.25 21.09
N LEU A 31 -5.68 9.23 19.93
CA LEU A 31 -5.26 10.43 19.21
C LEU A 31 -6.38 11.03 18.35
N GLY A 32 -7.58 10.45 18.36
CA GLY A 32 -8.71 10.87 17.52
C GLY A 32 -8.56 10.50 16.05
N ILE A 33 -7.59 9.66 15.71
CA ILE A 33 -7.32 9.20 14.35
C ILE A 33 -8.16 7.95 14.09
N LYS A 34 -9.06 8.05 13.10
CA LYS A 34 -9.84 6.92 12.61
C LYS A 34 -9.16 6.32 11.41
N THR A 35 -9.08 5.00 11.36
CA THR A 35 -8.59 4.26 10.19
C THR A 35 -9.66 3.33 9.65
N ILE A 36 -9.63 3.09 8.34
CA ILE A 36 -10.42 2.06 7.67
C ILE A 36 -9.55 0.84 7.37
N ASP A 37 -10.21 -0.30 7.20
CA ASP A 37 -9.58 -1.55 6.82
C ASP A 37 -9.86 -1.84 5.35
N LEU A 38 -8.79 -2.04 4.59
CA LEU A 38 -8.85 -2.52 3.21
C LEU A 38 -8.20 -3.89 3.16
N ASN A 39 -8.68 -4.76 2.27
CA ASN A 39 -8.14 -6.11 2.09
C ASN A 39 -6.82 -6.08 1.30
N PHE A 40 -5.82 -5.40 1.85
CA PHE A 40 -4.50 -5.30 1.26
C PHE A 40 -3.82 -6.67 1.19
N GLY A 41 -3.04 -6.88 0.12
CA GLY A 41 -2.14 -8.02 0.04
C GLY A 41 -0.79 -7.72 0.67
N CYS A 42 0.21 -8.53 0.33
CA CYS A 42 1.61 -8.22 0.63
C CYS A 42 2.03 -6.89 -0.02
N CYS A 43 2.92 -6.14 0.64
CA CYS A 43 3.49 -4.91 0.10
C CYS A 43 4.47 -5.12 -1.05
N PRO A 44 4.70 -6.36 -1.51
CA PRO A 44 5.97 -7.13 -1.51
C PRO A 44 7.23 -6.52 -0.90
N SER A 45 8.11 -7.34 -0.29
CA SER A 45 9.42 -6.86 0.18
C SER A 45 10.30 -6.43 -1.00
N LYS A 46 10.82 -5.20 -0.95
CA LYS A 46 11.80 -4.72 -1.94
C LYS A 46 13.08 -5.58 -1.96
N GLN A 47 13.59 -5.96 -0.79
CA GLN A 47 14.86 -6.67 -0.65
C GLN A 47 14.86 -8.03 -1.38
N VAL A 48 13.71 -8.70 -1.40
CA VAL A 48 13.56 -10.03 -2.01
C VAL A 48 12.88 -9.94 -3.37
N VAL A 49 11.68 -9.37 -3.41
CA VAL A 49 10.83 -9.44 -4.61
C VAL A 49 11.35 -8.51 -5.71
N ALA A 50 11.71 -7.26 -5.39
CA ALA A 50 12.20 -6.32 -6.41
C ALA A 50 13.55 -6.75 -7.00
N ALA A 51 14.37 -7.46 -6.21
CA ALA A 51 15.65 -7.99 -6.67
C ALA A 51 15.48 -9.17 -7.66
N LEU A 52 14.39 -9.94 -7.53
CA LEU A 52 14.08 -11.06 -8.42
C LEU A 52 13.26 -10.62 -9.64
N ASP A 53 12.24 -9.79 -9.40
CA ASP A 53 11.31 -9.32 -10.42
C ASP A 53 10.76 -7.93 -10.03
N TYR A 54 11.40 -6.91 -10.59
CA TYR A 54 11.04 -5.52 -10.33
C TYR A 54 9.64 -5.16 -10.88
N GLU A 55 9.26 -5.74 -12.03
CA GLU A 55 7.96 -5.47 -12.65
C GLU A 55 6.83 -5.98 -11.76
N ASN A 56 6.91 -7.24 -11.33
CA ASN A 56 5.90 -7.82 -10.45
C ASN A 56 5.90 -7.16 -9.06
N TRP A 57 7.06 -6.78 -8.53
CA TRP A 57 7.14 -5.96 -7.32
C TRP A 57 6.33 -4.67 -7.46
N LEU A 58 6.55 -3.93 -8.56
CA LEU A 58 5.89 -2.66 -8.83
C LEU A 58 4.38 -2.85 -9.03
N LEU A 59 3.96 -3.88 -9.78
CA LEU A 59 2.55 -4.15 -10.06
C LEU A 59 1.75 -4.49 -8.79
N ILE A 60 2.31 -5.33 -7.91
CA ILE A 60 1.62 -5.72 -6.67
C ILE A 60 1.54 -4.52 -5.73
N ALA A 61 2.60 -3.71 -5.63
CA ALA A 61 2.55 -2.47 -4.87
C ALA A 61 1.53 -1.47 -5.45
N ALA A 62 1.49 -1.31 -6.77
CA ALA A 62 0.51 -0.48 -7.48
C ALA A 62 -0.93 -0.92 -7.23
N LYS A 63 -1.19 -2.24 -7.13
CA LYS A 63 -2.51 -2.77 -6.75
C LYS A 63 -2.96 -2.24 -5.38
N ASN A 64 -2.07 -2.25 -4.39
CA ASN A 64 -2.40 -1.75 -3.05
C ASN A 64 -2.61 -0.23 -3.06
N LEU A 65 -1.80 0.53 -3.81
CA LEU A 65 -1.99 1.97 -3.98
C LEU A 65 -3.34 2.29 -4.66
N ALA A 66 -3.70 1.55 -5.71
CA ALA A 66 -5.01 1.69 -6.37
C ALA A 66 -6.17 1.43 -5.42
N MET A 67 -6.07 0.41 -4.56
CA MET A 67 -7.11 0.10 -3.56
C MET A 67 -7.32 1.24 -2.55
N ALA A 68 -6.23 1.86 -2.10
CA ALA A 68 -6.33 3.03 -1.22
C ALA A 68 -6.93 4.24 -1.95
N GLU A 69 -6.57 4.45 -3.23
CA GLU A 69 -7.12 5.51 -4.06
C GLU A 69 -8.63 5.34 -4.29
N GLU A 70 -9.07 4.12 -4.61
CA GLU A 70 -10.48 3.75 -4.78
C GLU A 70 -11.29 4.06 -3.51
N ALA A 71 -10.71 3.82 -2.34
CA ALA A 71 -11.29 4.13 -1.03
C ALA A 71 -11.18 5.62 -0.64
N LYS A 72 -10.52 6.45 -1.45
CA LYS A 72 -10.22 7.86 -1.17
C LYS A 72 -9.52 8.04 0.19
N ALA A 73 -8.55 7.18 0.46
CA ALA A 73 -7.82 7.16 1.72
C ALA A 73 -6.31 7.20 1.51
N ASP A 74 -5.61 7.97 2.34
CA ASP A 74 -4.14 7.93 2.44
C ASP A 74 -3.73 6.64 3.20
N ILE A 75 -2.54 6.11 2.95
CA ILE A 75 -2.06 4.89 3.62
C ILE A 75 -1.22 5.22 4.85
N ILE A 76 -1.52 4.57 5.97
CA ILE A 76 -0.64 4.52 7.15
C ILE A 76 -0.19 3.08 7.40
N SER A 77 1.11 2.87 7.64
CA SER A 77 1.70 1.56 7.87
C SER A 77 2.51 1.54 9.16
N LEU A 78 2.46 0.42 9.86
CA LEU A 78 3.22 0.15 11.10
C LEU A 78 4.56 -0.54 10.82
N CYS A 79 4.83 -0.88 9.55
CA CYS A 79 6.03 -1.61 9.13
C CYS A 79 6.87 -0.76 8.18
N ASN A 80 8.15 -0.57 8.52
CA ASN A 80 9.11 0.19 7.70
C ASN A 80 9.24 -0.37 6.29
N GLY A 81 9.27 -1.71 6.13
CA GLY A 81 9.36 -2.35 4.81
C GLY A 81 8.13 -2.11 3.93
N CYS A 82 6.94 -2.11 4.53
CA CYS A 82 5.69 -1.78 3.83
C CYS A 82 5.68 -0.31 3.42
N THR A 83 6.05 0.59 4.34
CA THR A 83 6.14 2.03 4.09
C THR A 83 7.16 2.34 2.99
N GLN A 84 8.35 1.75 3.05
CA GLN A 84 9.38 1.91 2.03
C GLN A 84 8.86 1.47 0.67
N THR A 85 8.31 0.27 0.59
CA THR A 85 7.88 -0.28 -0.69
C THR A 85 6.78 0.56 -1.33
N LEU A 86 5.75 0.91 -0.58
CA LEU A 86 4.62 1.67 -1.13
C LEU A 86 5.07 3.08 -1.56
N LYS A 87 5.92 3.76 -0.78
CA LYS A 87 6.45 5.07 -1.14
C LYS A 87 7.33 5.01 -2.39
N GLU A 88 8.22 4.03 -2.47
CA GLU A 88 9.11 3.88 -3.62
C GLU A 88 8.36 3.46 -4.88
N ALA A 89 7.36 2.59 -4.78
CA ALA A 89 6.51 2.22 -5.90
C ALA A 89 5.72 3.44 -6.41
N ASN A 90 5.14 4.23 -5.51
CA ASN A 90 4.46 5.47 -5.88
C ASN A 90 5.42 6.46 -6.57
N TYR A 91 6.63 6.62 -6.02
CA TYR A 91 7.67 7.44 -6.62
C TYR A 91 8.05 6.94 -8.03
N ALA A 92 8.27 5.64 -8.20
CA ALA A 92 8.62 5.06 -9.49
C ALA A 92 7.52 5.26 -10.55
N LEU A 93 6.25 5.11 -10.17
CA LEU A 93 5.10 5.34 -11.05
C LEU A 93 4.88 6.83 -11.36
N SER A 94 5.16 7.71 -10.40
CA SER A 94 5.03 9.16 -10.56
C SER A 94 6.07 9.75 -11.50
N ASN A 95 7.26 9.16 -11.56
CA ASN A 95 8.38 9.66 -12.36
C ASN A 95 8.53 8.97 -13.72
N ASP A 96 7.69 7.99 -14.03
CA ASP A 96 7.78 7.21 -15.27
C ASP A 96 6.38 6.93 -15.84
N PRO A 97 5.89 7.80 -16.75
CA PRO A 97 4.57 7.66 -17.36
C PRO A 97 4.37 6.34 -18.12
N GLU A 98 5.43 5.78 -18.71
CA GLU A 98 5.36 4.51 -19.41
C GLU A 98 5.18 3.35 -18.42
N LYS A 99 5.87 3.37 -17.27
CA LYS A 99 5.62 2.40 -16.18
C LYS A 99 4.21 2.53 -15.60
N LEU A 100 3.71 3.75 -15.41
CA LEU A 100 2.34 3.97 -14.96
C LEU A 100 1.32 3.38 -15.95
N LYS A 101 1.51 3.63 -17.25
CA LYS A 101 0.66 3.07 -18.31
C LYS A 101 0.75 1.53 -18.36
N TRP A 102 1.94 0.98 -18.23
CA TRP A 102 2.21 -0.46 -18.14
C TRP A 102 1.48 -1.11 -16.96
N ALA A 103 1.53 -0.47 -15.78
CA ALA A 103 0.87 -0.94 -14.57
C ALA A 103 -0.65 -0.87 -14.73
N ASN A 104 -1.17 0.26 -15.21
CA ASN A 104 -2.61 0.45 -15.42
C ASN A 104 -3.19 -0.51 -16.48
N THR A 105 -2.43 -0.87 -17.50
CA THR A 105 -2.85 -1.89 -18.48
C THR A 105 -3.09 -3.24 -17.80
N ARG A 106 -2.25 -3.62 -16.84
CA ARG A 106 -2.37 -4.88 -16.09
C ARG A 106 -3.43 -4.81 -14.99
N LEU A 107 -3.50 -3.70 -14.26
CA LEU A 107 -4.52 -3.45 -13.24
C LEU A 107 -5.94 -3.47 -13.83
N LYS A 108 -6.11 -3.01 -15.08
CA LYS A 108 -7.38 -3.07 -15.79
C LYS A 108 -7.90 -4.51 -15.94
N GLY A 109 -7.01 -5.49 -16.07
CA GLY A 109 -7.36 -6.92 -16.12
C GLY A 109 -8.05 -7.44 -14.86
N ILE A 110 -7.90 -6.73 -13.73
CA ILE A 110 -8.58 -7.02 -12.45
C ILE A 110 -9.55 -5.89 -12.04
N GLY A 111 -9.94 -5.03 -12.98
CA GLY A 111 -10.92 -3.97 -12.76
C GLY A 111 -10.41 -2.78 -11.92
N ARG A 112 -9.10 -2.54 -11.86
CA ARG A 112 -8.49 -1.45 -11.10
C ARG A 112 -7.70 -0.47 -11.96
N SER A 113 -7.46 0.72 -11.44
CA SER A 113 -6.58 1.75 -12.03
C SER A 113 -5.99 2.63 -10.95
N TYR A 114 -4.76 3.12 -11.17
CA TYR A 114 -4.07 4.02 -10.26
C TYR A 114 -3.75 5.35 -10.94
N ASN A 115 -4.09 6.47 -10.30
CA ASN A 115 -3.89 7.83 -10.84
C ASN A 115 -3.03 8.72 -9.93
N LEU A 116 -2.21 8.12 -9.06
CA LEU A 116 -1.23 8.82 -8.21
C LEU A 116 -1.87 9.78 -7.20
N LYS A 117 -3.01 9.42 -6.62
CA LYS A 117 -3.73 10.24 -5.63
C LYS A 117 -3.64 9.71 -4.19
N VAL A 118 -2.59 8.97 -3.88
CA VAL A 118 -2.30 8.33 -2.57
C VAL A 118 -0.89 8.69 -2.13
#